data_AF-A0A9P8F4H9-F1
#
_entry.id   AF-A0A9P8F4H9-F1
#
_cell.length_a   1.000
_cell.length_b   1.000
_cell.length_c   1.000
_cell.angle_alpha   90.00
_cell.angle_beta   90.00
_cell.angle_gamma   90.00
#
_symmetry.space_group_name_H-M   'P 1'
#
loop_
_entity.id
_entity.type
_entity.pdbx_description
1 polymer ?
#
loop_
_entity_poly.entity_id
_entity_poly.type
_entity_poly.pdbx_seq_one_letter_code
_entity_poly.pdbx_strand_id
1 'polypeptide(L)'
;MSASIKSIDPPLPSAEPTSSFQLLSTEQKVGESEDAVFNDQVKQVQDWWASPRYKGIKRPYSAEDVVSKRGTLQQIYPSSLMARKLFNLLEERAAKGEPVHTMGAIDPVQMTQQAPHQEILYVSGWACSSVLTSTNEVSPDFGDYPYNT
;
A
#
# COMPACT_ATOMS: atom_id res chain seq x y z
N MET A 1 -25.05 3.07 -22.86
CA MET A 1 -25.28 2.26 -21.64
C MET A 1 -24.16 2.62 -20.67
N SER A 2 -24.43 3.47 -19.66
CA SER A 2 -23.40 3.82 -18.68
C SER A 2 -23.13 2.59 -17.83
N ALA A 3 -21.94 1.99 -17.95
CA ALA A 3 -21.55 0.90 -17.07
C ALA A 3 -21.42 1.47 -15.65
N SER A 4 -22.30 1.03 -14.75
CA SER A 4 -22.22 1.42 -13.34
C SER A 4 -20.89 0.93 -12.77
N ILE A 5 -20.07 1.86 -12.27
CA ILE A 5 -18.79 1.54 -11.64
C ILE A 5 -19.11 0.84 -10.32
N LYS A 6 -18.72 -0.43 -10.19
CA LYS A 6 -18.90 -1.19 -8.96
C LYS A 6 -18.09 -0.55 -7.82
N SER A 7 -18.68 -0.50 -6.63
CA SER A 7 -17.96 -0.11 -5.42
C SER A 7 -16.80 -1.06 -5.16
N ILE A 8 -15.73 -0.51 -4.58
CA ILE A 8 -14.52 -1.27 -4.28
C ILE A 8 -14.79 -2.22 -3.10
N ASP A 9 -14.55 -3.52 -3.29
CA ASP A 9 -14.72 -4.57 -2.28
C ASP A 9 -13.44 -5.42 -2.16
N PRO A 10 -12.87 -5.62 -0.95
CA PRO A 10 -13.19 -4.92 0.31
C PRO A 10 -12.99 -3.40 0.19
N PRO A 11 -13.64 -2.56 1.00
CA PRO A 11 -13.41 -1.12 0.97
C PRO A 11 -11.94 -0.77 1.22
N LEU A 12 -11.50 0.38 0.71
CA LEU A 12 -10.19 0.92 1.12
C LEU A 12 -10.26 1.35 2.59
N PRO A 13 -9.15 1.29 3.35
CA PRO A 13 -9.09 1.84 4.70
C PRO A 13 -9.66 3.26 4.73
N SER A 14 -10.58 3.54 5.66
CA SER A 14 -11.16 4.86 5.87
C SER A 14 -10.67 5.45 7.19
N ALA A 15 -10.70 6.78 7.30
CA ALA A 15 -10.34 7.48 8.53
C ALA A 15 -11.56 7.72 9.45
N GLU A 16 -12.76 7.25 9.08
CA GLU A 16 -14.03 7.70 9.68
C GLU A 16 -14.10 7.54 11.23
N PRO A 17 -13.86 6.36 11.82
CA PRO A 17 -13.98 6.19 13.28
C PRO A 17 -12.94 7.01 14.04
N THR A 18 -11.73 7.10 13.49
CA THR A 18 -10.65 7.92 14.05
C THR A 18 -10.90 9.41 13.92
N SER A 19 -11.54 9.84 12.84
CA SER A 19 -11.95 11.23 12.64
C SER A 19 -12.99 11.63 13.68
N SER A 20 -14.02 10.80 13.90
CA SER A 20 -15.02 11.05 14.95
C SER A 20 -14.40 11.12 16.33
N PHE A 21 -13.48 10.20 16.67
CA PHE A 21 -12.73 10.25 17.91
C PHE A 21 -11.95 11.55 18.07
N GLN A 22 -11.32 12.02 16.99
CA GLN A 22 -10.47 13.20 17.09
C GLN A 22 -11.26 14.50 17.31
N LEU A 23 -12.54 14.52 16.94
CA LEU A 23 -13.46 15.63 17.18
C LEU A 23 -14.01 15.68 18.61
N LEU A 24 -13.82 14.63 19.43
CA LEU A 24 -14.22 14.63 20.83
C LEU A 24 -13.39 15.63 21.66
N SER A 25 -13.95 16.09 22.79
CA SER A 25 -13.18 16.86 23.77
C SER A 25 -12.09 15.98 24.40
N THR A 26 -11.07 16.61 24.98
CA THR A 26 -9.96 15.90 25.62
C THR A 26 -10.44 14.97 26.74
N GLU A 27 -11.43 15.41 27.52
CA GLU A 27 -12.01 14.63 28.62
C GLU A 27 -12.78 13.42 28.10
N GLN A 28 -13.46 13.56 26.96
CA GLN A 28 -14.25 12.50 26.34
C GLN A 28 -13.40 11.46 25.61
N LYS A 29 -12.12 11.75 25.33
CA LYS A 29 -11.20 10.82 24.67
C LYS A 29 -10.70 9.72 25.60
N VAL A 30 -10.57 10.00 26.89
CA VAL A 30 -9.96 9.09 27.86
C VAL A 30 -10.93 7.97 28.26
N GLY A 31 -10.43 6.73 28.32
CA GLY A 31 -11.20 5.57 28.76
C GLY A 31 -12.03 4.97 27.64
N GLU A 32 -13.36 4.97 27.78
CA GLU A 32 -14.27 4.21 26.91
C GLU A 32 -14.13 4.55 25.42
N SER A 33 -13.94 5.83 25.08
CA SER A 33 -13.79 6.26 23.67
C SER A 33 -12.49 5.78 23.04
N GLU A 34 -11.39 5.76 23.81
CA GLU A 34 -10.09 5.24 23.36
C GLU A 34 -10.17 3.73 23.14
N ASP A 35 -10.72 3.00 24.11
CA ASP A 35 -10.94 1.56 24.02
C ASP A 35 -11.85 1.21 22.84
N ALA A 36 -12.92 1.97 22.61
CA ALA A 36 -13.84 1.75 21.50
C ALA A 36 -13.15 1.89 20.14
N VAL A 37 -12.34 2.94 19.95
CA VAL A 37 -11.61 3.18 18.69
C VAL A 37 -10.53 2.13 18.49
N PHE A 38 -9.81 1.76 19.55
CA PHE A 38 -8.82 0.69 19.49
C PHE A 38 -9.46 -0.63 19.06
N ASN A 39 -10.54 -1.04 19.71
CA ASN A 39 -11.26 -2.28 19.41
C ASN A 39 -11.84 -2.27 18.00
N ASP A 40 -12.40 -1.15 17.55
CA ASP A 40 -12.90 -1.01 16.18
C ASP A 40 -11.77 -1.13 15.14
N GLN A 41 -10.62 -0.50 15.39
CA GLN A 41 -9.45 -0.63 14.53
C GLN A 41 -8.90 -2.06 14.49
N VAL A 42 -8.85 -2.75 15.63
CA VAL A 42 -8.43 -4.16 15.70
C VAL A 42 -9.34 -5.02 14.84
N LYS A 43 -10.66 -4.86 14.99
CA LYS A 43 -11.65 -5.59 14.19
C LYS A 43 -11.47 -5.30 12.70
N GLN A 44 -11.29 -4.05 12.30
CA GLN A 44 -11.04 -3.69 10.91
C GLN A 44 -9.78 -4.34 10.35
N VAL A 45 -8.70 -4.44 11.13
CA VAL A 45 -7.47 -5.12 10.71
C VAL A 45 -7.69 -6.62 10.58
N GLN A 46 -8.43 -7.23 11.50
CA GLN A 46 -8.79 -8.65 11.44
C GLN A 46 -9.62 -8.96 10.18
N ASP A 47 -10.68 -8.17 9.93
CA ASP A 47 -11.54 -8.30 8.74
C ASP A 47 -10.73 -8.08 7.45
N TRP A 48 -9.84 -7.08 7.44
CA TRP A 48 -8.95 -6.82 6.32
C TRP A 48 -8.00 -8.00 6.05
N TRP A 49 -7.41 -8.59 7.11
CA TRP A 49 -6.53 -9.75 6.99
C TRP A 49 -7.25 -11.03 6.61
N ALA A 50 -8.55 -11.14 6.91
CA ALA A 50 -9.39 -12.26 6.48
C ALA A 50 -9.74 -12.21 4.97
N SER A 51 -9.50 -11.08 4.31
CA SER A 51 -9.79 -10.94 2.87
C SER A 51 -8.94 -11.90 2.01
N PRO A 52 -9.44 -12.32 0.82
CA PRO A 52 -8.72 -13.23 -0.07
C PRO A 52 -7.29 -12.80 -0.42
N ARG A 53 -7.03 -11.48 -0.40
CA ARG A 53 -5.72 -10.86 -0.66
C ARG A 53 -4.59 -11.43 0.20
N TYR A 54 -4.89 -11.88 1.41
CA TYR A 54 -3.90 -12.36 2.38
C TYR A 54 -3.95 -13.87 2.59
N LYS A 55 -4.66 -14.61 1.74
CA LYS A 55 -4.69 -16.08 1.80
C LYS A 55 -3.26 -16.64 1.77
N GLY A 56 -2.93 -17.44 2.78
CA GLY A 56 -1.60 -18.07 2.91
C GLY A 56 -0.52 -17.20 3.56
N ILE A 57 -0.78 -15.93 3.85
CA ILE A 57 0.17 -15.05 4.56
C ILE A 57 0.13 -15.36 6.06
N LYS A 58 1.29 -15.74 6.61
CA LYS A 58 1.47 -15.95 8.05
C LYS A 58 2.12 -14.72 8.69
N ARG A 59 1.54 -14.23 9.78
CA ARG A 59 2.06 -13.08 10.55
C ARG A 59 2.46 -13.57 11.96
N PRO A 60 3.70 -13.34 12.42
CA PRO A 60 4.13 -13.71 13.76
C PRO A 60 3.75 -12.65 14.82
N TYR A 61 2.69 -11.89 14.56
CA TYR A 61 2.19 -10.79 15.39
C TYR A 61 0.67 -10.67 15.22
N SER A 62 0.01 -10.08 16.22
CA SER A 62 -1.44 -9.91 16.28
C SER A 62 -1.92 -8.62 15.60
N ALA A 63 -3.24 -8.46 15.44
CA ALA A 63 -3.82 -7.21 14.93
C ALA A 63 -3.64 -6.07 15.95
N GLU A 64 -3.74 -6.42 17.23
CA GLU A 64 -3.53 -5.57 18.41
C GLU A 64 -2.10 -5.02 18.44
N ASP A 65 -1.10 -5.84 18.13
CA ASP A 65 0.31 -5.42 18.02
C ASP A 65 0.49 -4.34 16.94
N VAL A 66 -0.26 -4.45 15.84
CA VAL A 66 -0.21 -3.47 14.73
C VAL A 66 -0.98 -2.20 15.09
N VAL A 67 -2.19 -2.33 15.63
CA VAL A 67 -3.05 -1.19 15.96
C VAL A 67 -2.45 -0.36 17.10
N SER A 68 -1.81 -0.98 18.09
CA SER A 68 -1.11 -0.27 19.17
C SER A 68 0.08 0.58 18.70
N LYS A 69 0.51 0.47 17.44
CA LYS A 69 1.54 1.31 16.81
C LYS A 69 0.97 2.34 15.84
N ARG A 70 -0.36 2.34 15.65
CA ARG A 70 -1.04 3.36 14.87
C ARG A 70 -1.26 4.62 15.72
N GLY A 71 -1.20 5.76 15.07
CA GLY A 71 -1.76 6.99 15.62
C GLY A 71 -3.27 7.05 15.43
N THR A 72 -3.90 7.98 16.15
CA THR A 72 -5.33 8.27 16.05
C THR A 72 -5.67 9.15 14.84
N LEU A 73 -4.67 9.61 14.07
CA LEU A 73 -4.87 10.27 12.78
C LEU A 73 -4.46 9.33 11.64
N GLN A 74 -5.44 8.67 11.04
CA GLN A 74 -5.18 7.70 9.96
C GLN A 74 -4.79 8.40 8.67
N GLN A 75 -3.76 7.88 8.01
CA GLN A 75 -3.32 8.32 6.68
C GLN A 75 -3.76 7.32 5.62
N ILE A 76 -4.32 7.82 4.53
CA ILE A 76 -4.71 7.01 3.37
C ILE A 76 -3.73 7.32 2.23
N TYR A 77 -2.99 6.31 1.79
CA TYR A 77 -1.97 6.47 0.75
C TYR A 77 -2.52 6.05 -0.62
N PRO A 78 -2.34 6.86 -1.68
CA PRO A 78 -2.69 6.48 -3.06
C PRO A 78 -2.00 5.19 -3.53
N SER A 79 -0.83 4.87 -2.97
CA SER A 79 -0.12 3.62 -3.24
C SER A 79 -0.95 2.38 -2.88
N SER A 80 -1.85 2.45 -1.90
CA SER A 80 -2.75 1.34 -1.54
C SER A 80 -3.72 1.01 -2.67
N LEU A 81 -4.21 2.02 -3.39
CA LEU A 81 -5.04 1.81 -4.57
C LEU A 81 -4.23 1.16 -5.71
N MET A 82 -3.01 1.63 -5.94
CA MET A 82 -2.12 1.05 -6.95
C MET A 82 -1.70 -0.39 -6.61
N ALA A 83 -1.49 -0.71 -5.33
CA ALA A 83 -1.19 -2.06 -4.88
C ALA A 83 -2.35 -3.03 -5.14
N ARG A 84 -3.60 -2.57 -5.03
CA ARG A 84 -4.78 -3.37 -5.41
C ARG A 84 -4.90 -3.54 -6.91
N LYS A 85 -4.64 -2.49 -7.69
CA LYS A 85 -4.58 -2.58 -9.16
C LYS A 85 -3.56 -3.64 -9.59
N LEU A 86 -2.36 -3.61 -9.00
CA LEU A 86 -1.31 -4.59 -9.26
C LEU A 86 -1.72 -6.00 -8.84
N PHE A 87 -2.27 -6.18 -7.63
CA PHE A 87 -2.71 -7.50 -7.17
C PHE A 87 -3.76 -8.11 -8.10
N ASN A 88 -4.77 -7.34 -8.50
CA ASN A 88 -5.81 -7.81 -9.41
C ASN A 88 -5.24 -8.22 -10.78
N LEU A 89 -4.31 -7.44 -11.32
CA LEU A 89 -3.61 -7.77 -12.56
C LEU A 89 -2.84 -9.10 -12.44
N LEU A 90 -2.09 -9.27 -11.35
CA LEU A 90 -1.30 -10.49 -11.13
C LEU A 90 -2.18 -11.73 -10.94
N GLU A 91 -3.29 -11.62 -10.21
CA GLU A 91 -4.27 -12.71 -10.07
C GLU A 91 -4.91 -13.07 -11.41
N GLU A 92 -5.30 -12.06 -12.21
CA GLU A 92 -5.86 -12.28 -13.55
C GLU A 92 -4.87 -13.02 -14.46
N ARG A 93 -3.61 -12.59 -14.46
CA ARG A 93 -2.55 -13.16 -15.30
C ARG A 93 -2.16 -14.56 -14.83
N ALA A 94 -2.05 -14.77 -13.53
CA ALA A 94 -1.81 -16.08 -12.93
C ALA A 94 -2.93 -17.08 -13.26
N ALA A 95 -4.19 -16.66 -13.21
CA ALA A 95 -5.32 -17.52 -13.58
C ALA A 95 -5.29 -17.96 -15.05
N LYS A 96 -4.68 -17.16 -15.93
CA LYS A 96 -4.47 -17.47 -17.36
C LYS A 96 -3.14 -18.21 -17.63
N GLY A 97 -2.26 -18.33 -16.63
CA GLY A 97 -0.90 -18.84 -16.81
C GLY A 97 0.00 -17.92 -17.64
N GLU A 98 -0.29 -16.62 -17.64
CA GLU A 98 0.41 -15.60 -18.42
C GLU A 98 1.38 -14.78 -17.55
N PRO A 99 2.54 -14.35 -18.09
CA PRO A 99 3.42 -13.42 -17.40
C PRO A 99 2.93 -11.97 -17.50
N VAL A 100 3.46 -11.11 -16.63
CA VAL A 100 3.42 -9.66 -16.79
C VAL A 100 4.84 -9.16 -17.07
N HIS A 101 5.07 -8.67 -18.29
CA HIS A 101 6.37 -8.17 -18.71
C HIS A 101 6.51 -6.67 -18.47
N THR A 102 7.72 -6.24 -18.12
CA THR A 102 8.11 -4.84 -17.94
C THR A 102 9.61 -4.70 -18.14
N MET A 103 10.08 -3.46 -18.29
CA MET A 103 11.49 -3.13 -18.15
C MET A 103 11.69 -2.07 -17.06
N GLY A 104 12.95 -1.82 -16.70
CA GLY A 104 13.30 -0.73 -15.81
C GLY A 104 13.07 0.63 -16.49
N ALA A 105 12.53 1.59 -15.76
CA ALA A 105 12.53 3.00 -16.17
C ALA A 105 13.47 3.80 -15.26
N ILE A 106 14.29 4.66 -15.86
CA ILE A 106 15.22 5.53 -15.12
C ILE A 106 14.77 6.99 -15.08
N ASP A 107 13.75 7.36 -15.84
CA ASP A 107 13.24 8.73 -15.89
C ASP A 107 11.74 8.78 -16.28
N PRO A 108 11.07 9.92 -16.07
CA PRO A 108 9.67 10.08 -16.45
C PRO A 108 9.40 9.99 -17.96
N VAL A 109 10.36 10.34 -18.82
CA VAL A 109 10.19 10.24 -20.28
C VAL A 109 10.06 8.78 -20.67
N GLN A 110 10.98 7.92 -20.24
CA GLN A 110 10.90 6.47 -20.45
C GLN A 110 9.62 5.88 -19.89
N MET A 111 9.23 6.26 -18.66
CA MET A 111 7.97 5.84 -18.06
C MET A 111 6.77 6.16 -18.96
N THR A 112 6.68 7.39 -19.48
CA THR A 112 5.55 7.80 -20.35
C THR A 112 5.54 7.07 -21.69
N GLN A 113 6.70 6.71 -22.24
CA GLN A 113 6.78 5.91 -23.46
C GLN A 113 6.47 4.43 -23.22
N GLN A 114 6.74 3.91 -22.02
CA GLN A 114 6.41 2.52 -21.63
C GLN A 114 4.92 2.34 -21.33
N ALA A 115 4.25 3.35 -20.76
CA ALA A 115 2.86 3.25 -20.26
C ALA A 115 1.81 2.76 -21.30
N PRO A 116 1.87 3.10 -22.60
CA PRO A 116 0.95 2.55 -23.60
C PRO A 116 1.19 1.08 -23.94
N HIS A 117 2.34 0.52 -23.56
CA HIS A 117 2.82 -0.79 -24.00
C HIS A 117 3.08 -1.77 -22.86
N GLN A 118 3.14 -1.30 -21.61
CA GLN A 118 3.43 -2.11 -20.42
C GLN A 118 2.40 -1.86 -19.32
N GLU A 119 2.00 -2.93 -18.64
CA GLU A 119 0.93 -2.88 -17.63
C GLU A 119 1.45 -2.49 -16.24
N ILE A 120 2.75 -2.65 -16.02
CA ILE A 120 3.46 -2.31 -14.80
C ILE A 120 4.74 -1.54 -15.15
N LEU A 121 5.33 -0.94 -14.13
CA LEU A 121 6.63 -0.27 -14.20
C LEU A 121 7.56 -0.93 -13.18
N TYR A 122 8.82 -1.16 -13.56
CA TYR A 122 9.85 -1.65 -12.63
C TYR A 122 10.88 -0.57 -12.33
N VAL A 123 11.24 -0.44 -11.05
CA VAL A 123 12.31 0.44 -10.58
C VAL A 123 13.46 -0.45 -10.13
N SER A 124 14.61 -0.33 -10.79
CA SER A 124 15.76 -1.21 -10.59
C SER A 124 16.77 -0.57 -9.64
N GLY A 125 17.13 -1.27 -8.56
CA GLY A 125 18.20 -0.83 -7.64
C GLY A 125 19.55 -0.68 -8.34
N TRP A 126 19.88 -1.57 -9.29
CA TRP A 126 21.07 -1.47 -10.12
C TRP A 126 21.10 -0.16 -10.92
N ALA A 127 19.96 0.20 -11.53
CA ALA A 127 19.86 1.44 -12.31
C ALA A 127 19.97 2.65 -11.38
N CYS A 128 19.32 2.60 -10.21
CA CYS A 128 19.42 3.66 -9.22
C CYS A 128 20.88 3.89 -8.77
N SER A 129 21.62 2.82 -8.49
CA SER A 129 23.05 2.87 -8.12
C SER A 129 23.92 3.58 -9.17
N SER A 130 23.57 3.39 -10.45
CA SER A 130 24.39 3.84 -11.58
C SER A 130 24.03 5.26 -12.06
N VAL A 131 22.78 5.71 -11.87
CA VAL A 131 22.33 7.00 -12.45
C VAL A 131 21.38 7.84 -11.58
N LEU A 132 20.88 7.36 -10.42
CA LEU A 132 19.80 8.04 -9.66
C LEU A 132 20.06 8.17 -8.14
N THR A 133 21.29 8.02 -7.67
CA THR A 133 21.57 8.12 -6.23
C THR A 133 21.24 9.51 -5.67
N SER A 134 20.71 9.56 -4.44
CA SER A 134 20.30 10.84 -3.81
C SER A 134 21.48 11.79 -3.50
N THR A 135 22.71 11.27 -3.51
CA THR A 135 23.95 12.03 -3.29
C THR A 135 24.66 12.40 -4.60
N ASN A 136 24.21 11.89 -5.74
CA ASN A 136 24.91 11.93 -7.04
C ASN A 136 26.27 11.20 -7.06
N GLU A 137 26.58 10.39 -6.04
CA GLU A 137 27.72 9.47 -6.07
C GLU A 137 27.24 8.15 -6.66
N VAL A 138 27.86 7.69 -7.75
CA VAL A 138 27.42 6.47 -8.45
C VAL A 138 28.35 5.30 -8.12
N SER A 139 27.77 4.12 -7.97
CA SER A 139 28.50 2.90 -7.59
C SER A 139 27.95 1.66 -8.31
N PRO A 140 28.72 0.56 -8.41
CA PRO A 140 28.17 -0.75 -8.74
C PRO A 140 27.06 -1.16 -7.77
N ASP A 141 26.18 -2.09 -8.16
CA ASP A 141 25.01 -2.51 -7.38
C ASP A 141 25.39 -3.29 -6.11
N PHE A 142 25.76 -2.54 -5.06
CA PHE A 142 26.07 -3.05 -3.72
C PHE A 142 25.01 -2.67 -2.68
N GLY A 143 24.05 -1.82 -3.05
CA GLY A 143 23.06 -1.29 -2.12
C GLY A 143 23.67 -0.40 -1.04
N ASP A 144 24.79 0.27 -1.35
CA ASP A 144 25.53 1.15 -0.43
C ASP A 144 25.11 2.63 -0.53
N TYR A 145 24.26 2.97 -1.51
CA TYR A 145 23.61 4.28 -1.62
C TYR A 145 22.61 4.51 -0.47
N PRO A 146 22.30 5.78 -0.13
CA PRO A 146 21.29 6.08 0.88
C PRO A 146 19.94 5.43 0.52
N TYR A 147 19.24 4.87 1.51
CA TYR A 147 18.02 4.08 1.29
C TYR A 147 16.85 4.87 0.66
N ASN A 148 16.95 6.21 0.61
CA ASN A 148 15.98 7.10 0.00
C ASN A 148 16.29 7.45 -1.47
N THR A 149 17.34 6.85 -2.03
CA THR A 149 17.60 6.76 -3.48
C THR A 149 16.43 6.05 -4.17
#